data_AF-A0A1A0PER7-F1
#
_entry.id   AF-A0A1A0PER7-F1
#
_cell.length_a   1.000
_cell.length_b   1.000
_cell.length_c   1.000
_cell.angle_alpha   90.00
_cell.angle_beta   90.00
_cell.angle_gamma   90.00
#
_symmetry.space_group_name_H-M   'P 1'
#
loop_
_entity.id
_entity.type
_entity.pdbx_description
1 polymer ?
#
loop_
_entity_poly.entity_id
_entity_poly.type
_entity_poly.pdbx_seq_one_letter_code
_entity_poly.pdbx_strand_id
1 'polypeptide(L)'
;MLSMTMVVPVAHADPIADIRGTVARDRANSGCPDMKYNQTLQDIAFAQADYIPAPPATIDGMKASYKGAVTGVFVGQGDPMADALTKAYQAGGGPAIGSCSNTEFGVSFRRNENYDPEDLVGLVFGTPAGSATSPAEGQGTPPQEEKKPDVQCGPNDETPTVPAGQQCKAKPAVQCPPGGPQKEVPAGQKCPPPTNAVRVNIQRVLSPFWPVTVTNNAGIGGSCSYVATDTRGGLGHTEEFDIAPNGQANFSVPAPVIGRTYKVVTSCTGTYDGQQVEFGHDEQTVSL
;
A
#
# COMPACT_ATOMS: atom_id res chain seq x y z
N MET A 1 31.16 25.92 13.63
CA MET A 1 30.02 25.14 14.15
C MET A 1 29.92 23.89 13.31
N LEU A 2 30.13 22.69 13.89
CA LEU A 2 29.95 21.42 13.19
C LEU A 2 28.45 21.11 13.14
N SER A 3 27.86 21.05 11.96
CA SER A 3 26.51 20.51 11.77
C SER A 3 26.58 18.98 11.73
N MET A 4 25.95 18.33 12.70
CA MET A 4 25.67 16.90 12.70
C MET A 4 24.39 16.66 11.87
N THR A 5 24.52 16.02 10.70
CA THR A 5 23.39 15.45 9.97
C THR A 5 22.95 14.17 10.69
N MET A 6 21.80 14.22 11.38
CA MET A 6 21.16 13.00 11.86
C MET A 6 20.36 12.39 10.70
N VAL A 7 20.80 11.22 10.24
CA VAL A 7 20.00 10.36 9.36
C VAL A 7 18.94 9.71 10.24
N VAL A 8 17.69 10.17 10.17
CA VAL A 8 16.57 9.49 10.81
C VAL A 8 16.13 8.34 9.91
N PRO A 9 16.05 7.09 10.41
CA PRO A 9 15.56 5.97 9.62
C PRO A 9 14.08 6.19 9.28
N VAL A 10 13.76 6.19 7.99
CA VAL A 10 12.37 6.10 7.50
C VAL A 10 11.91 4.68 7.78
N ALA A 11 11.04 4.50 8.77
CA ALA A 11 10.38 3.22 9.01
C ALA A 11 9.39 2.98 7.85
N HIS A 12 9.81 2.22 6.84
CA HIS A 12 8.89 1.64 5.87
C HIS A 12 7.97 0.68 6.64
N ALA A 13 6.71 1.06 6.84
CA ALA A 13 5.69 0.14 7.33
C ALA A 13 5.57 -1.02 6.34
N ASP A 14 5.67 -2.26 6.83
CA ASP A 14 5.49 -3.47 6.03
C ASP A 14 3.98 -3.66 5.76
N PRO A 15 3.49 -3.41 4.53
CA PRO A 15 2.05 -3.45 4.23
C PRO A 15 1.44 -4.84 4.52
N ILE A 16 2.25 -5.89 4.42
CA ILE A 16 1.84 -7.27 4.72
C ILE A 16 1.69 -7.45 6.23
N ALA A 17 2.51 -6.81 7.06
CA ALA A 17 2.32 -6.80 8.52
C ALA A 17 0.99 -6.14 8.92
N ASP A 18 0.63 -5.04 8.28
CA ASP A 18 -0.62 -4.32 8.56
C ASP A 18 -1.87 -5.13 8.17
N ILE A 19 -1.83 -5.78 7.00
CA ILE A 19 -2.91 -6.69 6.57
C ILE A 19 -3.01 -7.90 7.50
N ARG A 20 -1.88 -8.50 7.91
CA ARG A 20 -1.87 -9.61 8.89
C ARG A 20 -2.49 -9.21 10.22
N GLY A 21 -2.13 -8.02 10.73
CA GLY A 21 -2.69 -7.49 11.97
C GLY A 21 -4.20 -7.29 11.89
N THR A 22 -4.70 -6.81 10.73
CA THR A 22 -6.14 -6.65 10.47
C THR A 22 -6.87 -7.99 10.47
N VAL A 23 -6.36 -9.00 9.76
CA VAL A 23 -6.97 -10.34 9.72
C VAL A 23 -6.98 -10.99 11.12
N ALA A 24 -5.89 -10.89 11.87
CA ALA A 24 -5.79 -11.44 13.22
C ALA A 24 -6.80 -10.78 14.18
N ARG A 25 -6.94 -9.45 14.12
CA ARG A 25 -7.94 -8.70 14.88
C ARG A 25 -9.36 -9.15 14.56
N ASP A 26 -9.71 -9.22 13.27
CA ASP A 26 -11.06 -9.54 12.84
C ASP A 26 -11.43 -11.01 13.15
N ARG A 27 -10.42 -11.89 13.16
CA ARG A 27 -10.55 -13.27 13.64
C ARG A 27 -10.85 -13.34 15.13
N ALA A 28 -10.13 -12.58 15.95
CA ALA A 28 -10.41 -12.50 17.38
C ALA A 28 -11.85 -12.01 17.65
N ASN A 29 -12.31 -11.04 16.86
CA ASN A 29 -13.67 -10.49 16.94
C ASN A 29 -14.77 -11.49 16.51
N SER A 30 -14.43 -12.53 15.73
CA SER A 30 -15.41 -13.55 15.32
C SER A 30 -15.66 -14.63 16.38
N GLY A 31 -14.91 -14.61 17.49
CA GLY A 31 -15.01 -15.62 18.55
C GLY A 31 -14.39 -16.97 18.18
N CYS A 32 -13.59 -17.02 17.11
CA CYS A 32 -12.88 -18.23 16.69
C CYS A 32 -11.42 -18.20 17.19
N PRO A 33 -10.76 -19.38 17.32
CA PRO A 33 -9.33 -19.43 17.64
C PRO A 33 -8.48 -18.71 16.59
N ASP A 34 -7.35 -18.14 17.01
CA ASP A 34 -6.39 -17.48 16.13
C ASP A 34 -5.98 -18.38 14.95
N MET A 35 -5.84 -17.77 13.78
CA MET A 35 -5.32 -18.46 12.61
C MET A 35 -3.81 -18.33 12.56
N LYS A 36 -3.13 -19.42 12.22
CA LYS A 36 -1.69 -19.43 12.01
C LYS A 36 -1.33 -18.87 10.63
N TYR A 37 -0.34 -18.00 10.58
CA TYR A 37 0.19 -17.54 9.30
C TYR A 37 0.93 -18.65 8.56
N ASN A 38 0.65 -18.85 7.27
CA ASN A 38 1.24 -19.90 6.45
C ASN A 38 1.84 -19.32 5.15
N GLN A 39 3.13 -19.57 4.93
CA GLN A 39 3.88 -19.07 3.77
C GLN A 39 3.34 -19.60 2.44
N THR A 40 2.91 -20.87 2.37
CA THR A 40 2.35 -21.43 1.14
C THR A 40 1.02 -20.77 0.77
N LEU A 41 0.19 -20.41 1.75
CA LEU A 41 -1.03 -19.64 1.51
C LEU A 41 -0.70 -18.19 1.07
N GLN A 42 0.38 -17.60 1.58
CA GLN A 42 0.88 -16.30 1.13
C GLN A 42 1.35 -16.34 -0.33
N ASP A 43 2.06 -17.40 -0.72
CA ASP A 43 2.53 -17.57 -2.10
C ASP A 43 1.35 -17.74 -3.07
N ILE A 44 0.31 -18.48 -2.67
CA ILE A 44 -0.97 -18.57 -3.41
C ILE A 44 -1.63 -17.19 -3.51
N ALA A 45 -1.63 -16.41 -2.42
CA ALA A 45 -2.18 -15.06 -2.41
C ALA A 45 -1.45 -14.15 -3.41
N PHE A 46 -0.12 -14.26 -3.53
CA PHE A 46 0.68 -13.50 -4.50
C PHE A 46 0.51 -13.97 -5.94
N ALA A 47 0.30 -15.27 -6.16
CA ALA A 47 0.08 -15.84 -7.49
C ALA A 47 -1.30 -15.46 -8.05
N GLN A 48 -2.29 -15.25 -7.17
CA GLN A 48 -3.65 -14.92 -7.55
C GLN A 48 -3.93 -13.40 -7.56
N ALA A 49 -3.41 -12.66 -6.58
CA ALA A 49 -3.58 -11.21 -6.49
C ALA A 49 -2.48 -10.50 -7.30
N ASP A 50 -2.60 -10.64 -8.61
CA ASP A 50 -1.75 -9.99 -9.61
C ASP A 50 -2.63 -9.52 -10.78
N TYR A 51 -2.19 -8.50 -11.52
CA TYR A 51 -2.90 -7.99 -12.70
C TYR A 51 -2.96 -9.03 -13.81
N ILE A 52 -1.90 -9.84 -13.89
CA ILE A 52 -1.84 -11.04 -14.72
C ILE A 52 -1.59 -12.20 -13.74
N PRO A 53 -2.65 -12.86 -13.23
CA PRO A 53 -2.51 -13.98 -12.33
C PRO A 53 -1.64 -15.09 -12.93
N ALA A 54 -0.97 -15.86 -12.07
CA ALA A 54 -0.23 -17.03 -12.51
C ALA A 54 -1.16 -18.02 -13.26
N PRO A 55 -0.63 -18.82 -14.20
CA PRO A 55 -1.44 -19.82 -14.91
C PRO A 55 -2.17 -20.75 -13.94
N PRO A 56 -3.43 -21.16 -14.22
CA PRO A 56 -4.21 -22.00 -13.32
C PRO A 56 -3.48 -23.26 -12.82
N ALA A 57 -2.74 -23.94 -13.71
CA ALA A 57 -1.95 -25.11 -13.35
C ALA A 57 -0.85 -24.82 -12.30
N THR A 58 -0.31 -23.61 -12.28
CA THR A 58 0.67 -23.18 -11.26
C THR A 58 -0.03 -23.00 -9.90
N ILE A 59 -1.18 -22.33 -9.89
CA ILE A 59 -1.98 -22.11 -8.68
C ILE A 59 -2.48 -23.45 -8.12
N ASP A 60 -2.95 -24.36 -8.98
CA ASP A 60 -3.39 -25.70 -8.59
C ASP A 60 -2.23 -26.52 -8.00
N GLY A 61 -1.03 -26.41 -8.57
CA GLY A 61 0.18 -27.01 -8.01
C GLY A 61 0.54 -26.46 -6.63
N MET A 62 0.40 -25.15 -6.42
CA MET A 62 0.60 -24.51 -5.10
C MET A 62 -0.47 -24.93 -4.08
N LYS A 63 -1.74 -25.02 -4.49
CA LYS A 63 -2.81 -25.55 -3.62
C LYS A 63 -2.55 -27.01 -3.24
N ALA A 64 -2.06 -27.82 -4.18
CA ALA A 64 -1.69 -29.21 -3.90
C ALA A 64 -0.51 -29.32 -2.92
N SER A 65 0.42 -28.36 -2.93
CA SER A 65 1.59 -28.37 -2.02
C SER A 65 1.27 -27.93 -0.59
N TYR A 66 0.15 -27.21 -0.38
CA TYR A 66 -0.33 -26.79 0.94
C TYR A 66 -0.69 -27.96 1.88
N LYS A 67 -0.86 -29.20 1.37
CA LYS A 67 -1.19 -30.41 2.15
C LYS A 67 -2.38 -30.19 3.10
N GLY A 68 -3.38 -29.45 2.64
CA GLY A 68 -4.60 -29.07 3.37
C GLY A 68 -5.68 -28.60 2.41
N ALA A 69 -6.82 -28.16 2.94
CA ALA A 69 -7.89 -27.57 2.14
C ALA A 69 -7.70 -26.05 2.07
N VAL A 70 -7.71 -25.49 0.86
CA VAL A 70 -7.78 -24.04 0.66
C VAL A 70 -9.24 -23.65 0.51
N THR A 71 -9.75 -22.85 1.44
CA THR A 71 -11.17 -22.50 1.53
C THR A 71 -11.57 -21.42 0.54
N GLY A 72 -10.61 -20.61 0.08
CA GLY A 72 -10.84 -19.61 -0.96
C GLY A 72 -9.64 -18.68 -1.13
N VAL A 73 -9.63 -17.99 -2.28
CA VAL A 73 -8.73 -16.85 -2.53
C VAL A 73 -9.60 -15.65 -2.84
N PHE A 74 -9.45 -14.60 -2.06
CA PHE A 74 -10.26 -13.40 -2.15
C PHE A 74 -9.36 -12.23 -2.52
N VAL A 75 -9.59 -11.64 -3.68
CA VAL A 75 -8.76 -10.56 -4.22
C VAL A 75 -9.59 -9.29 -4.28
N GLY A 76 -8.99 -8.20 -3.82
CA GLY A 76 -9.53 -6.87 -3.99
C GLY A 76 -8.53 -5.98 -4.69
N GLN A 77 -9.03 -5.08 -5.52
CA GLN A 77 -8.24 -4.11 -6.28
C GLN A 77 -8.76 -2.71 -5.99
N GLY A 78 -7.89 -1.80 -5.56
CA GLY A 78 -8.24 -0.46 -5.15
C GLY A 78 -7.00 0.41 -4.96
N ASP A 79 -7.19 1.69 -4.70
CA ASP A 79 -6.13 2.60 -4.26
C ASP A 79 -6.80 3.60 -3.31
N PRO A 80 -6.36 3.71 -2.03
CA PRO A 80 -5.20 3.07 -1.40
C PRO A 80 -5.36 1.58 -1.09
N MET A 81 -4.30 0.93 -0.60
CA MET A 81 -4.30 -0.45 -0.06
C MET A 81 -5.53 -0.76 0.81
N ALA A 82 -6.00 0.20 1.61
CA ALA A 82 -7.19 0.02 2.45
C ALA A 82 -8.48 -0.24 1.64
N ASP A 83 -8.63 0.38 0.46
CA ASP A 83 -9.73 0.11 -0.46
C ASP A 83 -9.58 -1.28 -1.10
N ALA A 84 -8.36 -1.65 -1.52
CA ALA A 84 -8.07 -3.00 -2.02
C ALA A 84 -8.37 -4.07 -0.96
N LEU A 85 -7.99 -3.86 0.29
CA LEU A 85 -8.31 -4.74 1.42
C LEU A 85 -9.82 -4.81 1.68
N THR A 86 -10.51 -3.67 1.67
CA THR A 86 -11.98 -3.61 1.84
C THR A 86 -12.68 -4.43 0.76
N LYS A 87 -12.24 -4.33 -0.49
CA LYS A 87 -12.79 -5.12 -1.61
C LYS A 87 -12.46 -6.60 -1.48
N ALA A 88 -11.27 -6.97 -0.99
CA ALA A 88 -10.94 -8.37 -0.70
C ALA A 88 -11.86 -8.95 0.39
N TYR A 89 -12.23 -8.14 1.39
CA TYR A 89 -13.22 -8.52 2.41
C TYR A 89 -14.61 -8.71 1.82
N GLN A 90 -15.06 -7.77 0.97
CA GLN A 90 -16.34 -7.84 0.27
C GLN A 90 -16.42 -9.02 -0.71
N ALA A 91 -15.30 -9.42 -1.30
CA ALA A 91 -15.21 -10.58 -2.19
C ALA A 91 -15.40 -11.93 -1.46
N GLY A 92 -15.54 -11.93 -0.12
CA GLY A 92 -15.76 -13.13 0.69
C GLY A 92 -14.70 -13.35 1.77
N GLY A 93 -13.64 -12.53 1.81
CA GLY A 93 -12.61 -12.60 2.83
C GLY A 93 -13.15 -12.38 4.24
N GLY A 94 -14.08 -11.42 4.42
CA GLY A 94 -14.69 -11.14 5.73
C GLY A 94 -15.42 -12.35 6.33
N PRO A 95 -16.40 -12.94 5.62
CA PRO A 95 -17.03 -14.18 6.05
C PRO A 95 -16.04 -15.33 6.30
N ALA A 96 -15.00 -15.47 5.47
CA ALA A 96 -13.99 -16.51 5.64
C ALA A 96 -13.15 -16.34 6.93
N ILE A 97 -12.81 -15.11 7.31
CA ILE A 97 -12.15 -14.82 8.60
C ILE A 97 -13.03 -15.27 9.77
N GLY A 98 -14.34 -15.06 9.67
CA GLY A 98 -15.30 -15.46 10.68
C GLY A 98 -15.57 -16.97 10.77
N SER A 99 -15.10 -17.76 9.81
CA SER A 99 -15.34 -19.21 9.79
C SER A 99 -14.33 -19.96 10.64
N CYS A 100 -14.75 -20.49 11.79
CA CYS A 100 -13.85 -21.19 12.72
C CYS A 100 -13.18 -22.45 12.13
N SER A 101 -13.66 -22.95 10.99
CA SER A 101 -13.03 -24.06 10.25
C SER A 101 -11.69 -23.67 9.60
N ASN A 102 -11.50 -22.39 9.29
CA ASN A 102 -10.23 -21.87 8.81
C ASN A 102 -9.27 -21.73 9.99
N THR A 103 -8.08 -22.31 9.88
CA THR A 103 -7.10 -22.35 10.97
C THR A 103 -5.74 -21.78 10.54
N GLU A 104 -5.56 -21.55 9.24
CA GLU A 104 -4.39 -20.90 8.69
C GLU A 104 -4.78 -19.84 7.65
N PHE A 105 -3.91 -18.85 7.46
CA PHE A 105 -4.12 -17.80 6.47
C PHE A 105 -2.81 -17.30 5.86
N GLY A 106 -2.92 -16.71 4.67
CA GLY A 106 -1.85 -15.99 3.99
C GLY A 106 -2.41 -14.74 3.32
N VAL A 107 -1.58 -13.70 3.18
CA VAL A 107 -2.00 -12.41 2.62
C VAL A 107 -0.96 -11.86 1.66
N SER A 108 -1.38 -11.18 0.61
CA SER A 108 -0.49 -10.52 -0.34
C SER A 108 -0.85 -9.05 -0.50
N PHE A 109 0.16 -8.25 -0.85
CA PHE A 109 0.00 -6.88 -1.29
C PHE A 109 0.90 -6.65 -2.50
N ARG A 110 0.33 -6.13 -3.59
CA ARG A 110 1.08 -5.66 -4.75
C ARG A 110 0.64 -4.24 -5.08
N ARG A 111 1.62 -3.37 -5.24
CA ARG A 111 1.45 -2.07 -5.87
C ARG A 111 2.05 -2.11 -7.27
N ASN A 112 1.30 -1.69 -8.27
CA ASN A 112 1.80 -1.47 -9.62
C ASN A 112 1.27 -0.16 -10.19
N GLU A 113 2.12 0.85 -10.18
CA GLU A 113 1.83 2.21 -10.65
C GLU A 113 1.52 2.28 -12.17
N ASN A 114 1.70 1.18 -12.91
CA ASN A 114 1.35 1.09 -14.33
C ASN A 114 -0.11 0.70 -14.59
N TYR A 115 -0.87 0.37 -13.54
CA TYR A 115 -2.26 -0.06 -13.64
C TYR A 115 -3.15 0.75 -12.70
N ASP A 116 -4.38 1.03 -13.11
CA ASP A 116 -5.40 1.70 -12.28
C ASP A 116 -6.57 0.74 -12.02
N PRO A 117 -6.94 0.46 -10.75
CA PRO A 117 -6.26 0.86 -9.51
C PRO A 117 -4.88 0.21 -9.32
N GLU A 118 -3.98 0.89 -8.61
CA GLU A 118 -2.57 0.52 -8.40
C GLU A 118 -2.35 -0.57 -7.33
N ASP A 119 -3.26 -0.74 -6.37
CA ASP A 119 -3.08 -1.70 -5.28
C ASP A 119 -3.97 -2.95 -5.41
N LEU A 120 -3.37 -4.11 -5.18
CA LEU A 120 -4.00 -5.42 -5.12
C LEU A 120 -3.73 -6.08 -3.77
N VAL A 121 -4.78 -6.57 -3.12
CA VAL A 121 -4.70 -7.35 -1.89
C VAL A 121 -5.32 -8.72 -2.10
N GLY A 122 -4.58 -9.77 -1.74
CA GLY A 122 -5.07 -11.14 -1.71
C GLY A 122 -5.19 -11.67 -0.29
N LEU A 123 -6.30 -12.34 0.01
CA LEU A 123 -6.53 -13.08 1.25
C LEU A 123 -6.77 -14.55 0.91
N VAL A 124 -6.01 -15.45 1.53
CA VAL A 124 -6.14 -16.90 1.34
C VAL A 124 -6.27 -17.57 2.70
N PHE A 125 -7.23 -18.48 2.82
CA PHE A 125 -7.49 -19.22 4.06
C PHE A 125 -7.41 -20.71 3.81
N GLY A 126 -7.00 -21.45 4.83
CA GLY A 126 -6.94 -22.89 4.75
C GLY A 126 -7.03 -23.61 6.09
N THR A 127 -7.09 -24.92 5.95
CA THR A 127 -7.12 -25.88 7.04
C THR A 127 -6.12 -26.99 6.71
N PRO A 128 -5.11 -27.27 7.55
CA PRO A 128 -4.13 -28.31 7.27
C PRO A 128 -4.79 -29.70 7.30
N ALA A 129 -4.24 -30.66 6.55
CA ALA A 129 -4.74 -32.02 6.56
C ALA A 129 -4.63 -32.62 7.97
N GLY A 130 -5.74 -33.18 8.46
CA GLY A 130 -5.84 -33.79 9.80
C GLY A 130 -6.59 -32.97 10.84
N SER A 131 -6.91 -31.70 10.59
CA SER A 131 -7.67 -30.84 11.52
C SER A 131 -9.20 -30.97 11.42
N ALA A 132 -9.71 -32.10 10.92
CA ALA A 132 -11.14 -32.36 10.85
C ALA A 132 -11.70 -32.71 12.25
N THR A 133 -11.94 -31.71 13.08
CA THR A 133 -12.95 -31.79 14.13
C THR A 133 -14.12 -30.90 13.76
N SER A 134 -15.18 -31.57 13.30
CA SER A 134 -16.53 -31.07 13.10
C SER A 134 -17.11 -30.47 14.40
N PRO A 135 -17.95 -29.41 14.38
CA PRO A 135 -18.92 -29.23 15.44
C PRO A 135 -20.14 -30.09 15.13
N ALA A 136 -20.22 -31.25 15.80
CA ALA A 136 -21.47 -31.99 15.90
C ALA A 136 -22.47 -31.18 16.73
N GLU A 137 -23.63 -30.96 16.15
CA GLU A 137 -24.86 -30.51 16.79
C GLU A 137 -25.22 -31.45 17.95
N GLY A 138 -25.36 -30.92 19.16
CA GLY A 138 -25.73 -31.67 20.35
C GLY A 138 -26.30 -30.76 21.43
N GLN A 139 -27.62 -30.88 21.65
CA GLN A 139 -28.38 -30.18 22.67
C GLN A 139 -27.93 -30.55 24.10
N GLY A 140 -27.82 -29.51 24.95
CA GLY A 140 -28.31 -29.55 26.33
C GLY A 140 -27.28 -29.61 27.46
N THR A 141 -26.91 -28.45 28.03
CA THR A 141 -27.06 -28.11 29.48
C THR A 141 -26.68 -26.63 29.72
N PRO A 142 -27.42 -25.82 30.51
CA PRO A 142 -26.93 -24.53 31.03
C PRO A 142 -26.52 -24.63 32.51
N PRO A 143 -25.81 -23.63 33.08
CA PRO A 143 -24.66 -22.89 32.58
C PRO A 143 -23.47 -23.00 33.58
N GLN A 144 -22.24 -22.76 33.12
CA GLN A 144 -21.19 -22.28 34.03
C GLN A 144 -20.60 -21.01 33.44
N GLU A 145 -20.90 -19.90 34.12
CA GLU A 145 -20.38 -18.56 33.85
C GLU A 145 -18.90 -18.55 34.21
N GLU A 146 -18.08 -19.16 33.35
CA GLU A 146 -16.65 -18.95 33.36
C GLU A 146 -16.43 -17.53 32.83
N LYS A 147 -15.93 -16.67 33.72
CA LYS A 147 -15.66 -15.26 33.45
C LYS A 147 -14.72 -15.18 32.26
N LYS A 148 -15.27 -14.97 31.06
CA LYS A 148 -14.49 -14.84 29.82
C LYS A 148 -13.39 -13.79 30.05
N PRO A 149 -12.15 -14.06 29.62
CA PRO A 149 -11.07 -13.10 29.73
C PRO A 149 -11.41 -11.84 28.92
N ASP A 150 -10.95 -10.68 29.42
CA ASP A 150 -11.09 -9.40 28.72
C ASP A 150 -10.46 -9.49 27.33
N VAL A 151 -11.12 -8.89 26.33
CA VAL A 151 -10.66 -8.85 24.95
C VAL A 151 -9.55 -7.81 24.86
N GLN A 152 -8.34 -8.21 24.43
CA GLN A 152 -7.28 -7.26 24.08
C GLN A 152 -7.63 -6.56 22.77
N CYS A 153 -7.61 -5.23 22.79
CA CYS A 153 -7.87 -4.39 21.64
C CYS A 153 -6.56 -3.94 20.97
N GLY A 154 -6.63 -3.59 19.70
CA GLY A 154 -5.48 -3.15 18.93
C GLY A 154 -4.99 -1.74 19.32
N PRO A 155 -3.79 -1.34 18.87
CA PRO A 155 -3.22 -0.02 19.17
C PRO A 155 -4.10 1.17 18.72
N ASN A 156 -4.99 0.93 17.76
CA ASN A 156 -5.89 1.94 17.18
C ASN A 156 -7.28 1.98 17.86
N ASP A 157 -7.50 1.21 18.93
CA ASP A 157 -8.74 1.22 19.71
C ASP A 157 -8.65 2.14 20.94
N GLU A 158 -9.79 2.65 21.41
CA GLU A 158 -9.86 3.66 22.48
C GLU A 158 -9.29 3.13 23.82
N THR A 159 -9.49 1.84 24.09
CA THR A 159 -8.98 1.17 25.28
C THR A 159 -8.13 -0.04 24.89
N PRO A 160 -7.06 -0.35 25.63
CA PRO A 160 -6.20 -1.51 25.33
C PRO A 160 -6.88 -2.86 25.62
N THR A 161 -7.94 -2.85 26.42
CA THR A 161 -8.77 -4.02 26.75
C THR A 161 -10.23 -3.60 26.89
N VAL A 162 -11.18 -4.48 26.55
CA VAL A 162 -12.62 -4.34 26.85
C VAL A 162 -13.16 -5.61 27.51
N PRO A 163 -14.22 -5.51 28.34
CA PRO A 163 -14.85 -6.68 28.93
C PRO A 163 -15.35 -7.65 27.87
N ALA A 164 -15.32 -8.95 28.19
CA ALA A 164 -15.80 -10.00 27.30
C ALA A 164 -17.24 -9.73 26.80
N GLY A 165 -17.42 -9.81 25.48
CA GLY A 165 -18.70 -9.54 24.82
C GLY A 165 -18.93 -8.08 24.44
N GLN A 166 -18.03 -7.15 24.79
CA GLN A 166 -18.01 -5.80 24.23
C GLN A 166 -17.09 -5.74 23.02
N GLN A 167 -17.45 -4.93 22.02
CA GLN A 167 -16.61 -4.67 20.86
C GLN A 167 -15.58 -3.59 21.20
N CYS A 168 -14.33 -3.79 20.78
CA CYS A 168 -13.33 -2.74 20.81
C CYS A 168 -13.83 -1.57 19.95
N LYS A 169 -13.91 -0.39 20.57
CA LYS A 169 -14.28 0.82 19.87
C LYS A 169 -13.04 1.37 19.17
N ALA A 170 -13.04 1.32 17.85
CA ALA A 170 -12.02 1.97 17.05
C ALA A 170 -11.95 3.45 17.44
N LYS A 171 -10.75 3.96 17.68
CA LYS A 171 -10.57 5.41 17.87
C LYS A 171 -11.06 6.13 16.61
N PRO A 172 -11.64 7.33 16.77
CA PRO A 172 -12.06 8.14 15.63
C PRO A 172 -10.91 8.33 14.63
N ALA A 173 -11.18 8.12 13.34
CA ALA A 173 -10.22 8.38 12.29
C ALA A 173 -9.73 9.84 12.35
N VAL A 174 -8.45 10.04 12.06
CA VAL A 174 -7.83 11.36 12.01
C VAL A 174 -7.90 11.85 10.58
N GLN A 175 -8.45 13.06 10.37
CA GLN A 175 -8.45 13.68 9.06
C GLN A 175 -7.04 14.09 8.65
N CYS A 176 -6.69 13.78 7.41
CA CYS A 176 -5.40 14.14 6.88
C CYS A 176 -5.35 15.58 6.37
N PRO A 177 -4.18 16.23 6.44
CA PRO A 177 -3.99 17.55 5.86
C PRO A 177 -4.39 17.55 4.38
N PRO A 178 -5.06 18.62 3.91
CA PRO A 178 -5.40 18.76 2.50
C PRO A 178 -4.17 18.61 1.60
N GLY A 179 -4.36 17.93 0.47
CA GLY A 179 -3.32 17.76 -0.55
C GLY A 179 -2.47 16.50 -0.42
N GLY A 180 -2.68 15.70 0.62
CA GLY A 180 -2.16 14.34 0.72
C GLY A 180 -2.99 13.34 -0.09
N PRO A 181 -2.47 12.12 -0.30
CA PRO A 181 -3.13 11.08 -1.08
C PRO A 181 -4.36 10.48 -0.37
N GLN A 182 -4.50 10.70 0.95
CA GLN A 182 -5.60 10.18 1.76
C GLN A 182 -6.36 11.32 2.44
N LYS A 183 -7.68 11.13 2.62
CA LYS A 183 -8.55 12.06 3.34
C LYS A 183 -8.56 11.82 4.85
N GLU A 184 -8.39 10.57 5.27
CA GLU A 184 -8.37 10.17 6.67
C GLU A 184 -7.50 8.93 6.86
N VAL A 185 -6.95 8.79 8.08
CA VAL A 185 -6.21 7.60 8.54
C VAL A 185 -6.77 7.11 9.87
N PRO A 186 -6.66 5.80 10.18
CA PRO A 186 -6.97 5.28 11.51
C PRO A 186 -6.22 6.05 12.62
N ALA A 187 -6.85 6.18 13.78
CA ALA A 187 -6.22 6.96 14.86
C ALA A 187 -4.91 6.32 15.33
N GLY A 188 -3.91 7.17 15.55
CA GLY A 188 -2.55 6.75 15.89
C GLY A 188 -1.65 6.52 14.67
N GLN A 189 -2.20 6.56 13.45
CA GLN A 189 -1.39 6.56 12.23
C GLN A 189 -1.08 7.98 11.77
N LYS A 190 0.07 8.15 11.10
CA LYS A 190 0.48 9.42 10.51
C LYS A 190 0.01 9.47 9.05
N CYS A 191 -0.51 10.62 8.63
CA CYS A 191 -0.91 10.83 7.25
C CYS A 191 0.31 10.73 6.32
N PRO A 192 0.26 9.88 5.28
CA PRO A 192 1.37 9.77 4.35
C PRO A 192 1.49 11.06 3.54
N PRO A 193 2.72 11.57 3.33
CA PRO A 193 2.92 12.67 2.40
C PRO A 193 2.63 12.22 0.96
N PRO A 194 2.23 13.14 0.07
CA PRO A 194 2.21 12.84 -1.36
C PRO A 194 3.63 12.55 -1.84
N THR A 195 3.77 11.59 -2.76
CA THR A 195 5.05 11.17 -3.37
C THR A 195 4.83 10.88 -4.84
N ASN A 196 5.89 10.97 -5.67
CA ASN A 196 5.86 10.64 -7.10
C ASN A 196 4.73 11.29 -7.91
N ALA A 197 4.27 12.47 -7.51
CA ALA A 197 3.08 13.09 -8.09
C ALA A 197 3.39 13.91 -9.36
N VAL A 198 4.66 14.09 -9.69
CA VAL A 198 5.09 14.89 -10.84
C VAL A 198 5.26 14.01 -12.07
N ARG A 199 4.88 14.52 -13.24
CA ARG A 199 5.13 13.92 -14.55
C ARG A 199 5.73 14.97 -15.47
N VAL A 200 6.81 14.61 -16.16
CA VAL A 200 7.49 15.53 -17.08
C VAL A 200 7.27 15.05 -18.51
N ASN A 201 6.84 15.96 -19.38
CA ASN A 201 6.71 15.71 -20.81
C ASN A 201 7.67 16.64 -21.57
N ILE A 202 8.63 16.05 -22.26
CA ILE A 202 9.62 16.77 -23.08
C ILE A 202 9.26 16.55 -24.54
N GLN A 203 8.79 17.60 -25.21
CA GLN A 203 8.41 17.53 -26.62
C GLN A 203 9.66 17.59 -27.51
N ARG A 204 10.03 16.44 -28.07
CA ARG A 204 11.19 16.30 -28.95
C ARG A 204 10.84 16.78 -30.35
N VAL A 205 11.07 18.06 -30.58
CA VAL A 205 10.80 18.72 -31.87
C VAL A 205 12.10 19.10 -32.56
N LEU A 206 12.06 19.30 -33.88
CA LEU A 206 13.19 19.77 -34.69
C LEU A 206 13.43 21.28 -34.47
N SER A 207 13.67 21.66 -33.21
CA SER A 207 13.94 23.02 -32.74
C SER A 207 15.14 22.97 -31.81
N PRO A 208 15.99 24.02 -31.77
CA PRO A 208 17.08 24.13 -30.80
C PRO A 208 16.58 24.22 -29.35
N PHE A 209 15.28 24.47 -29.15
CA PHE A 209 14.63 24.47 -27.85
C PHE A 209 13.45 23.51 -27.83
N TRP A 210 13.40 22.67 -26.80
CA TRP A 210 12.33 21.69 -26.58
C TRP A 210 11.35 22.20 -25.53
N PRO A 211 10.03 22.21 -25.82
CA PRO A 211 9.01 22.49 -24.83
C PRO A 211 9.03 21.41 -23.74
N VAL A 212 8.99 21.83 -22.49
CA VAL A 212 8.84 20.98 -21.32
C VAL A 212 7.55 21.36 -20.59
N THR A 213 6.71 20.38 -20.36
CA THR A 213 5.51 20.50 -19.51
C THR A 213 5.71 19.62 -18.28
N VAL A 214 5.66 20.22 -17.10
CA VAL A 214 5.69 19.52 -15.83
C VAL A 214 4.29 19.57 -15.24
N THR A 215 3.70 18.40 -15.00
CA THR A 215 2.37 18.25 -14.41
C THR A 215 2.51 17.78 -12.97
N ASN A 216 1.89 18.50 -12.04
CA ASN A 216 1.78 18.12 -10.64
C ASN A 216 0.40 17.49 -10.40
N ASN A 217 0.36 16.24 -9.96
CA ASN A 217 -0.87 15.54 -9.58
C ASN A 217 -1.09 15.52 -8.06
N ALA A 218 -0.19 16.13 -7.28
CA ALA A 218 -0.39 16.28 -5.85
C ALA A 218 -1.35 17.42 -5.58
N GLY A 219 -2.15 17.27 -4.52
CA GLY A 219 -2.98 18.35 -4.02
C GLY A 219 -2.22 19.40 -3.19
N ILE A 220 -0.88 19.34 -3.16
CA ILE A 220 0.00 20.40 -2.67
C ILE A 220 0.83 20.96 -3.82
N GLY A 221 1.24 22.23 -3.71
CA GLY A 221 2.20 22.86 -4.60
C GLY A 221 3.55 23.04 -3.91
N GLY A 222 4.51 23.56 -4.65
CA GLY A 222 5.84 23.83 -4.12
C GLY A 222 6.85 24.22 -5.18
N SER A 223 8.13 24.10 -4.85
CA SER A 223 9.25 24.50 -5.68
C SER A 223 9.91 23.27 -6.29
N CYS A 224 10.23 23.37 -7.58
CA CYS A 224 10.75 22.30 -8.40
C CYS A 224 12.06 22.70 -9.07
N SER A 225 12.95 21.72 -9.21
CA SER A 225 14.19 21.83 -9.97
C SER A 225 14.15 20.84 -11.12
N TYR A 226 14.41 21.31 -12.34
CA TYR A 226 14.68 20.50 -13.52
C TYR A 226 16.18 20.54 -13.79
N VAL A 227 16.84 19.39 -13.81
CA VAL A 227 18.28 19.26 -14.02
C VAL A 227 18.56 18.29 -15.16
N ALA A 228 19.06 18.81 -16.28
CA ALA A 228 19.54 18.03 -17.41
C ALA A 228 21.08 17.97 -17.42
N THR A 229 21.64 16.78 -17.31
CA THR A 229 23.10 16.55 -17.27
C THR A 229 23.54 15.68 -18.45
N ASP A 230 24.55 16.09 -19.23
CA ASP A 230 25.15 15.22 -20.25
C ASP A 230 25.84 14.03 -19.55
N THR A 231 25.43 12.83 -19.93
CA THR A 231 25.98 11.56 -19.41
C THR A 231 27.48 11.40 -19.67
N ARG A 232 28.05 12.18 -20.58
CA ARG A 232 29.49 12.21 -20.90
C ARG A 232 30.23 13.42 -20.29
N GLY A 233 29.61 14.15 -19.37
CA GLY A 233 30.22 15.26 -18.64
C GLY A 233 30.30 16.59 -19.41
N GLY A 234 29.50 16.76 -20.47
CA GLY A 234 29.32 18.02 -21.18
C GLY A 234 28.41 19.02 -20.43
N LEU A 235 28.13 20.16 -21.09
CA LEU A 235 27.27 21.22 -20.54
C LEU A 235 25.85 20.71 -20.30
N GLY A 236 25.35 20.90 -19.08
CA GLY A 236 23.97 20.64 -18.67
C GLY A 236 23.10 21.90 -18.67
N HIS A 237 21.88 21.75 -18.17
CA HIS A 237 20.92 22.85 -17.98
C HIS A 237 20.14 22.62 -16.69
N THR A 238 19.92 23.68 -15.93
CA THR A 238 19.10 23.66 -14.71
C THR A 238 18.06 24.77 -14.79
N GLU A 239 16.82 24.46 -14.45
CA GLU A 239 15.70 25.39 -14.39
C GLU A 239 14.96 25.20 -13.06
N GLU A 240 14.74 26.29 -12.33
CA GLU A 240 13.96 26.30 -11.08
C GLU A 240 12.61 26.95 -11.34
N PHE A 241 11.53 26.35 -10.83
CA PHE A 241 10.17 26.87 -11.02
C PHE A 241 9.25 26.47 -9.87
N ASP A 242 8.21 27.27 -9.64
CA ASP A 242 7.13 26.90 -8.72
C ASP A 242 5.98 26.24 -9.47
N ILE A 243 5.34 25.26 -8.84
CA ILE A 243 4.17 24.58 -9.39
C ILE A 243 3.01 24.60 -8.38
N ALA A 244 1.82 24.96 -8.86
CA ALA A 244 0.61 24.97 -8.06
C ALA A 244 0.12 23.54 -7.75
N PRO A 245 -0.70 23.35 -6.69
CA PRO A 245 -1.44 22.11 -6.47
C PRO A 245 -2.25 21.72 -7.71
N ASN A 246 -2.19 20.45 -8.12
CA ASN A 246 -2.86 19.94 -9.32
C ASN A 246 -2.59 20.78 -10.59
N GLY A 247 -1.46 21.48 -10.62
CA GLY A 247 -1.13 22.48 -11.63
C GLY A 247 -0.14 21.98 -12.68
N GLN A 248 0.24 22.86 -13.59
CA GLN A 248 1.28 22.62 -14.59
C GLN A 248 2.22 23.81 -14.69
N ALA A 249 3.50 23.51 -14.96
CA ALA A 249 4.51 24.49 -15.34
C ALA A 249 4.98 24.18 -16.77
N ASN A 250 5.18 25.23 -17.57
CA ASN A 250 5.60 25.12 -18.96
C ASN A 250 6.81 26.03 -19.20
N PHE A 251 7.87 25.47 -19.75
CA PHE A 251 9.09 26.20 -20.10
C PHE A 251 9.77 25.55 -21.31
N SER A 252 10.86 26.14 -21.80
CA SER A 252 11.62 25.61 -22.93
C SER A 252 13.08 25.46 -22.56
N VAL A 253 13.65 24.29 -22.85
CA VAL A 253 15.04 23.97 -22.55
C VAL A 253 15.85 23.78 -23.82
N PRO A 254 17.17 24.01 -23.83
CA PRO A 254 18.01 23.68 -24.97
C PRO A 254 17.90 22.19 -25.31
N ALA A 255 17.76 21.88 -26.61
CA ALA A 255 17.80 20.50 -27.08
C ALA A 255 19.20 19.89 -26.83
N PRO A 256 19.30 18.58 -26.56
CA PRO A 256 20.56 17.87 -26.52
C PRO A 256 21.39 18.14 -27.77
N VAL A 257 22.71 18.29 -27.61
CA VAL A 257 23.62 18.33 -28.75
C VAL A 257 23.53 17.00 -29.51
N ILE A 258 23.55 17.03 -30.85
CA ILE A 258 23.46 15.83 -31.70
C ILE A 258 24.43 14.74 -31.23
N GLY A 259 23.92 13.53 -31.03
CA GLY A 259 24.73 12.38 -30.58
C GLY A 259 25.12 12.41 -29.11
N ARG A 260 24.55 13.32 -28.31
CA ARG A 260 24.66 13.34 -26.84
C ARG A 260 23.38 12.85 -26.18
N THR A 261 23.56 12.33 -24.97
CA THR A 261 22.48 11.79 -24.16
C THR A 261 22.51 12.49 -22.81
N TYR A 262 21.36 13.00 -22.41
CA TYR A 262 21.18 13.76 -21.18
C TYR A 262 20.33 12.94 -20.21
N LYS A 263 20.77 12.88 -18.95
CA LYS A 263 19.94 12.45 -17.83
C LYS A 263 19.22 13.69 -17.31
N VAL A 264 17.90 13.67 -17.39
CA VAL A 264 17.01 14.69 -16.85
C VAL A 264 16.46 14.18 -15.53
N VAL A 265 16.54 15.00 -14.50
CA VAL A 265 15.95 14.76 -13.19
C VAL A 265 15.11 15.97 -12.83
N THR A 266 13.82 15.76 -12.57
CA THR A 266 12.94 16.80 -12.03
C THR A 266 12.52 16.40 -10.63
N SER A 267 12.85 17.20 -9.62
CA SER A 267 12.43 16.98 -8.23
C SER A 267 11.64 18.19 -7.73
N CYS A 268 10.56 17.94 -7.01
CA CYS A 268 9.67 18.95 -6.48
C CYS A 268 9.45 18.75 -4.98
N THR A 269 9.65 19.82 -4.22
CA THR A 269 9.44 19.84 -2.77
C THR A 269 8.35 20.82 -2.37
N GLY A 270 7.56 20.46 -1.37
CA GLY A 270 6.44 21.24 -0.89
C GLY A 270 6.25 21.05 0.61
N THR A 271 5.38 21.86 1.21
CA THR A 271 5.04 21.70 2.63
C THR A 271 3.81 20.83 2.77
N TYR A 272 3.92 19.74 3.55
CA TYR A 272 2.82 18.87 3.94
C TYR A 272 2.89 18.63 5.45
N ASP A 273 1.78 18.85 6.16
CA ASP A 273 1.73 18.69 7.62
C ASP A 273 2.81 19.51 8.38
N GLY A 274 3.12 20.71 7.87
CA GLY A 274 4.16 21.57 8.42
C GLY A 274 5.60 21.08 8.19
N GLN A 275 5.80 19.99 7.45
CA GLN A 275 7.11 19.45 7.08
C GLN A 275 7.38 19.64 5.60
N GLN A 276 8.64 19.86 5.24
CA GLN A 276 9.06 19.86 3.85
C GLN A 276 9.21 18.43 3.36
N VAL A 277 8.54 18.09 2.27
CA VAL A 277 8.50 16.75 1.67
C VAL A 277 8.80 16.85 0.18
N GLU A 278 9.48 15.85 -0.38
CA GLU A 278 9.56 15.66 -1.82
C GLU A 278 8.28 14.99 -2.29
N PHE A 279 7.43 15.74 -3.00
CA PHE A 279 6.14 15.23 -3.47
C PHE A 279 6.18 14.67 -4.88
N GLY A 280 7.26 14.92 -5.63
CA GLY A 280 7.41 14.42 -6.97
C GLY A 280 8.86 14.37 -7.41
N HIS A 281 9.19 13.28 -8.09
CA HIS A 281 10.48 13.02 -8.69
C HIS A 281 10.26 12.30 -10.03
N ASP A 282 10.89 12.77 -11.09
CA ASP A 282 10.80 12.19 -12.43
C ASP A 282 12.20 12.16 -13.06
N GLU A 283 12.64 10.98 -13.50
CA GLU A 283 13.92 10.80 -14.17
C GLU A 283 13.71 10.29 -15.60
N GLN A 284 14.35 10.96 -16.56
CA GLN A 284 14.29 10.58 -17.96
C GLN A 284 15.67 10.64 -18.60
N THR A 285 15.85 9.80 -19.63
CA THR A 285 17.01 9.89 -20.52
C THR A 285 16.55 10.39 -21.87
N VAL A 286 17.17 11.47 -22.35
CA VAL A 286 16.82 12.09 -23.63
C VAL A 286 18.05 12.26 -24.51
N SER A 287 17.86 12.11 -25.81
CA SER A 287 18.91 12.25 -26.81
C SER A 287 18.32 12.85 -28.08
N LEU A 288 19.18 13.52 -28.84
CA LEU A 288 18.90 14.00 -30.19
C LEU A 288 19.53 13.08 -31.23
#